data_AF-A0A6D2GAJ0-F1
#
_entry.id   AF-A0A6D2GAJ0-F1
#
_cell.length_a   1.000
_cell.length_b   1.000
_cell.length_c   1.000
_cell.angle_alpha   90.00
_cell.angle_beta   90.00
_cell.angle_gamma   90.00
#
_symmetry.space_group_name_H-M   'P 1'
#
loop_
_entity.id
_entity.type
_entity.pdbx_description
1 polymer ?
#
loop_
_entity_poly.entity_id
_entity_poly.type
_entity_poly.pdbx_seq_one_letter_code
_entity_poly.pdbx_strand_id
1 'polypeptide(L)'
;MRCVNTSRTPPSLALTTNEVTARQLVLSKGVVSQLVKEINSTDDFYRLGKDVALQSGLAQKGDVVVMVSGALVPSGTTNTASVHVL
;
A
#
# COMPACT_ATOMS: atom_id res chain seq x y z
N MET A 1 2.06 -2.07 -0.21
CA MET A 1 2.09 -1.38 -1.52
C MET A 1 3.47 -0.79 -1.70
N ARG A 2 4.10 -0.99 -2.86
CA ARG A 2 5.45 -0.50 -3.14
C ARG A 2 5.36 0.43 -4.35
N CYS A 3 5.64 1.72 -4.14
CA CYS A 3 5.64 2.71 -5.21
C CYS A 3 6.99 2.65 -5.91
N VAL A 4 7.04 2.13 -7.13
CA VAL A 4 8.30 1.98 -7.86
C VAL A 4 8.53 3.24 -8.68
N ASN A 5 9.26 4.20 -8.10
CA ASN A 5 9.84 5.32 -8.82
C ASN A 5 11.34 5.06 -9.00
N THR A 6 11.90 5.42 -10.16
CA THR A 6 13.22 5.03 -10.71
C THR A 6 14.44 5.58 -9.96
N SER A 7 14.32 5.93 -8.67
CA SER A 7 15.44 6.34 -7.82
C SER A 7 15.54 5.47 -6.56
N ARG A 8 16.78 5.27 -6.11
CA ARG A 8 17.28 4.43 -4.99
C ARG A 8 16.23 4.09 -3.90
N THR A 9 16.00 2.79 -3.69
CA THR A 9 15.07 2.15 -2.72
C THR A 9 13.66 2.78 -2.70
N PRO A 10 12.70 2.22 -3.46
CA PRO A 10 11.37 2.79 -3.57
C PRO A 10 10.63 2.84 -2.22
N PRO A 11 9.94 3.96 -1.91
CA PRO A 11 9.15 4.08 -0.69
C PRO A 11 8.04 3.03 -0.68
N SER A 12 7.86 2.38 0.47
CA SER A 12 6.84 1.34 0.66
C SER A 12 5.68 1.91 1.47
N LEU A 13 4.50 1.98 0.87
CA LEU A 13 3.27 2.39 1.53
C LEU A 13 2.54 1.16 2.07
N ALA A 14 2.27 1.13 3.38
CA ALA A 14 1.53 0.04 4.01
C ALA A 14 0.17 0.55 4.49
N LEU A 15 -0.92 0.07 3.89
CA LEU A 15 -2.27 0.32 4.36
C LEU A 15 -2.65 -0.77 5.36
N THR A 16 -3.19 -0.38 6.51
CA THR A 16 -3.67 -1.32 7.52
C THR A 16 -4.87 -0.74 8.25
N THR A 17 -5.78 -1.60 8.69
CA THR A 17 -6.92 -1.23 9.56
C THR A 17 -6.59 -1.36 11.04
N ASN A 18 -5.45 -1.98 11.37
CA ASN A 18 -5.02 -2.22 12.75
C ASN A 18 -3.99 -1.17 13.19
N GLU A 19 -4.35 -0.39 14.22
CA GLU A 19 -3.48 0.65 14.79
C GLU A 19 -2.17 0.11 15.35
N VAL A 20 -2.18 -1.07 15.97
CA VAL A 20 -0.98 -1.70 16.53
C VAL A 20 -0.02 -2.05 15.40
N THR A 21 -0.54 -2.65 14.32
CA THR A 21 0.25 -2.96 13.13
C THR A 21 0.79 -1.70 12.46
N ALA A 22 -0.01 -0.63 12.37
CA ALA A 22 0.46 0.65 11.83
C ALA A 22 1.66 1.18 12.61
N ARG A 23 1.57 1.21 13.94
CA ARG A 23 2.65 1.68 14.82
C ARG A 23 3.92 0.81 14.71
N GLN A 24 3.77 -0.51 14.57
CA GLN A 24 4.90 -1.42 14.37
C GLN A 24 5.60 -1.19 13.02
N LEU A 25 4.84 -0.92 11.96
CA LEU A 25 5.38 -0.70 10.62
C LEU A 25 6.20 0.59 10.51
N VAL A 26 5.94 1.60 11.35
CA VAL A 26 6.75 2.84 11.41
C VAL A 26 8.22 2.55 11.79
N LEU A 27 8.49 1.46 12.51
CA LEU A 27 9.87 1.05 12.84
C LEU A 27 10.59 0.40 11.65
N SER A 28 9.87 0.05 10.58
CA SER A 28 10.45 -0.56 9.39
C SER A 28 11.05 0.50 8.47
N LYS A 29 12.34 0.35 8.16
CA LYS A 29 13.08 1.31 7.33
C LYS A 29 12.43 1.49 5.96
N GLY A 30 12.07 2.73 5.61
CA GLY A 30 11.50 3.09 4.31
C GLY A 30 10.04 2.69 4.12
N VAL A 31 9.35 2.33 5.21
CA VAL A 31 7.92 2.05 5.22
C VAL A 31 7.15 3.25 5.76
N VAL A 32 6.20 3.75 4.98
CA VAL A 32 5.19 4.71 5.40
C VAL A 32 3.92 3.93 5.65
N SER A 33 3.44 3.90 6.89
CA SER A 33 2.19 3.22 7.23
C SER A 33 1.02 4.21 7.28
N GLN A 34 -0.11 3.85 6.72
CA GLN A 34 -1.33 4.63 6.77
C GLN A 34 -2.45 3.77 7.38
N LEU A 35 -3.05 4.28 8.46
CA LEU A 35 -4.26 3.68 9.01
C LEU A 35 -5.45 4.01 8.10
N VAL A 36 -6.18 2.98 7.72
CA VAL A 36 -7.41 3.09 6.92
C VAL A 36 -8.57 2.49 7.71
N LYS A 37 -9.78 3.02 7.56
CA LYS A 37 -10.93 2.58 8.37
C LYS A 37 -11.35 1.15 8.05
N GLU A 38 -11.46 0.83 6.77
CA GLU A 38 -11.93 -0.47 6.31
C GLU A 38 -11.50 -0.72 4.87
N ILE A 39 -11.26 -1.98 4.52
CA ILE A 39 -11.01 -2.45 3.16
C ILE A 39 -11.95 -3.64 2.94
N ASN A 40 -13.06 -3.41 2.25
CA ASN A 40 -14.11 -4.42 2.07
C ASN A 40 -13.86 -5.33 0.87
N SER A 41 -13.06 -4.88 -0.09
CA SER A 41 -12.79 -5.61 -1.34
C SER A 41 -11.39 -5.31 -1.86
N THR A 42 -10.92 -6.16 -2.78
CA THR A 42 -9.66 -5.92 -3.48
C THR A 42 -9.73 -4.66 -4.37
N ASP A 43 -10.90 -4.36 -4.95
CA ASP A 43 -11.11 -3.13 -5.72
C ASP A 43 -11.02 -1.86 -4.86
N ASP A 44 -11.61 -1.90 -3.66
CA ASP A 44 -11.46 -0.81 -2.68
C ASP A 44 -10.01 -0.63 -2.27
N PHE A 45 -9.26 -1.73 -2.08
CA PHE A 45 -7.83 -1.66 -1.80
C PHE A 45 -7.07 -0.94 -2.91
N TYR A 46 -7.35 -1.23 -4.18
CA TYR A 46 -6.69 -0.55 -5.29
C TYR A 46 -7.06 0.94 -5.36
N ARG A 47 -8.35 1.26 -5.23
CA ARG A 47 -8.82 2.66 -5.25
C ARG A 47 -8.16 3.46 -4.13
N LEU A 48 -8.24 2.97 -2.90
CA LEU A 48 -7.68 3.61 -1.72
C LEU A 48 -6.15 3.70 -1.80
N GLY A 49 -5.49 2.64 -2.28
CA GLY A 49 -4.06 2.63 -2.53
C GLY A 49 -3.62 3.75 -3.46
N LYS A 50 -4.32 3.93 -4.60
CA LYS A 50 -4.00 4.99 -5.57
C LYS A 50 -4.18 6.38 -4.95
N ASP A 51 -5.31 6.61 -4.28
CA ASP A 51 -5.62 7.89 -3.68
C ASP A 51 -4.59 8.27 -2.60
N VAL A 52 -4.23 7.33 -1.71
CA VAL A 52 -3.23 7.57 -0.67
C VAL A 52 -1.83 7.76 -1.26
N ALA A 53 -1.47 7.01 -2.31
CA ALA A 53 -0.17 7.18 -2.98
C ALA A 53 -0.02 8.58 -3.61
N LEU A 54 -1.10 9.10 -4.21
CA LEU A 54 -1.13 10.46 -4.76
C LEU A 54 -1.14 11.52 -3.65
N GLN A 55 -1.97 11.35 -2.62
CA GLN A 55 -2.07 12.31 -1.50
C GLN A 55 -0.80 12.41 -0.66
N SER A 56 -0.09 11.29 -0.48
CA SER A 56 1.18 11.25 0.26
C SER A 56 2.36 11.82 -0.52
N GLY A 57 2.18 12.14 -1.81
CA GLY A 57 3.25 12.60 -2.69
C GLY A 57 4.32 11.54 -2.97
N LEU A 58 4.09 10.28 -2.57
CA LEU A 58 5.00 9.16 -2.78
C LEU A 58 5.00 8.65 -4.23
N ALA A 59 3.97 9.01 -5.00
CA ALA A 59 3.85 8.68 -6.40
C ALA A 59 3.03 9.76 -7.13
N GLN A 60 3.27 9.90 -8.44
CA GLN A 60 2.61 10.87 -9.32
C GLN A 60 1.84 10.15 -10.44
N LYS A 61 0.98 10.89 -11.15
CA LYS A 61 0.30 10.34 -12.33
C LYS A 61 1.32 9.88 -13.36
N GLY A 62 1.14 8.66 -13.88
CA GLY A 62 2.08 8.01 -14.77
C GLY A 62 3.11 7.12 -14.07
N ASP A 63 3.24 7.18 -12.73
CA ASP A 63 4.10 6.25 -11.99
C ASP A 63 3.46 4.86 -11.92
N VAL A 64 4.33 3.84 -11.93
CA VAL A 64 3.93 2.45 -11.77
C VAL A 64 3.96 2.08 -10.28
N VAL A 65 2.83 1.59 -9.78
CA VAL A 65 2.70 1.16 -8.40
C VAL A 65 2.36 -0.32 -8.32
N VAL A 66 3.13 -1.03 -7.50
CA VAL A 66 2.92 -2.44 -7.22
C VAL A 66 2.12 -2.55 -5.93
N MET A 67 0.89 -3.01 -6.04
CA MET A 67 -0.01 -3.24 -4.93
C MET A 67 0.04 -4.70 -4.54
N VAL A 68 0.18 -4.99 -3.25
CA VAL A 68 0.30 -6.36 -2.74
C VAL A 68 -0.70 -6.50 -1.59
N SER A 69 -1.59 -7.48 -1.70
CA SER A 69 -2.66 -7.76 -0.74
C SER A 69 -2.89 -9.27 -0.59
N GLY A 70 -3.58 -9.64 0.48
CA GLY A 70 -4.22 -10.96 0.59
C GLY A 70 -5.64 -10.86 0.04
N ALA A 71 -5.89 -11.34 -1.17
CA ALA A 71 -7.25 -11.42 -1.70
C ALA A 71 -7.86 -12.79 -1.32
N LEU A 72 -9.06 -12.77 -0.74
CA LEU A 72 -9.92 -13.94 -0.49
C LEU A 72 -9.40 -14.97 0.54
N VAL A 73 -8.60 -14.55 1.52
CA VAL A 73 -8.05 -15.45 2.55
C VAL A 73 -8.11 -14.81 3.95
N PRO A 74 -8.23 -15.61 5.04
CA PRO A 74 -8.20 -15.10 6.41
C PRO A 74 -6.94 -14.25 6.67
N SER A 75 -7.07 -13.27 7.58
CA SER A 75 -5.98 -12.40 8.04
C SER A 75 -4.69 -13.21 8.28
N GLY A 76 -3.62 -12.88 7.54
CA GLY A 76 -2.31 -13.51 7.73
C GLY A 76 -1.68 -14.12 6.46
N THR A 77 -2.37 -14.12 5.32
CA THR A 77 -1.80 -14.62 4.05
C THR A 77 -1.83 -13.55 2.97
N THR A 78 -0.65 -13.14 2.50
CA THR A 78 -0.47 -12.21 1.38
C THR A 78 -0.23 -13.04 0.12
N ASN A 79 -1.25 -13.20 -0.73
CA ASN A 79 -1.22 -14.13 -1.87
C ASN A 79 -1.32 -13.43 -3.24
N THR A 80 -1.60 -12.12 -3.28
CA THR A 80 -1.93 -11.40 -4.52
C THR A 80 -1.05 -10.17 -4.69
N ALA A 81 -0.42 -10.05 -5.87
CA ALA A 81 0.29 -8.85 -6.30
C ALA A 81 -0.30 -8.34 -7.61
N SER A 82 -0.47 -7.03 -7.74
CA SER A 82 -1.13 -6.37 -8.86
C SER A 82 -0.38 -5.11 -9.21
N VAL A 83 -0.19 -4.86 -10.50
CA VAL A 83 0.55 -3.68 -11.00
C VAL A 83 -0.44 -2.72 -11.61
N HIS A 84 -0.39 -1.46 -11.17
CA HIS A 84 -1.28 -0.41 -11.64
C HIS A 84 -0.47 0.84 -11.99
N VAL A 85 -0.92 1.58 -12.99
CA VAL A 85 -0.43 2.93 -13.31
C VAL A 85 -1.38 3.95 -12.68
N LEU A 86 -0.83 5.00 -12.06
CA LEU A 86 -1.58 6.07 -11.42
C LEU A 86 -2.11 7.12 -12.39
#